data_AF-A0A7C4AF78-F1
#
_entry.id   AF-A0A7C4AF78-F1
#
_cell.length_a   1.000
_cell.length_b   1.000
_cell.length_c   1.000
_cell.angle_alpha   90.00
_cell.angle_beta   90.00
_cell.angle_gamma   90.00
#
_symmetry.space_group_name_H-M   'P 1'
#
loop_
_entity.id
_entity.type
_entity.pdbx_description
1 polymer ?
#
loop_
_entity_poly.entity_id
_entity_poly.type
_entity_poly.pdbx_seq_one_letter_code
_entity_poly.pdbx_strand_id
1 'polypeptide(L)'
;MVRIFFIIAAFLLVVAFSALSVTTQKVGQANACGVESLSEVIDSGAKTAVYNGKEISVPTLAFEPDSNAVLGEASDERWIEVDLSEQKLRAWEGGSLFLETLVSTGLPWWPTSTGEFRIWIKLRATKMEGGSGRYYYNLPNVPYVMYFENGSIPGWRGFGLHGTYWHNNFGTPRSHGCVNLPTPIAKELFYWVQAKGEGKEGTRIVIHD
;
A
#
# COMPACT_ATOMS: atom_id res chain seq x y z
N MET A 1 -47.04 42.82 -18.28
CA MET A 1 -45.91 42.91 -17.33
C MET A 1 -45.67 41.64 -16.49
N VAL A 2 -46.67 40.81 -16.20
CA VAL A 2 -46.50 39.61 -15.33
C VAL A 2 -45.81 38.41 -16.02
N ARG A 3 -45.91 38.27 -17.35
CA ARG A 3 -45.34 37.11 -18.08
C ARG A 3 -43.80 37.10 -18.21
N ILE A 4 -43.15 38.26 -18.13
CA ILE A 4 -41.68 38.37 -18.27
C ILE A 4 -40.97 37.98 -16.95
N PHE A 5 -41.61 38.20 -15.80
CA PHE A 5 -41.05 37.85 -14.49
C PHE A 5 -40.89 36.34 -14.28
N PHE A 6 -41.80 35.52 -14.81
CA PHE A 6 -41.71 34.05 -14.67
C PHE A 6 -40.58 33.43 -15.50
N ILE A 7 -40.22 34.03 -16.64
CA ILE A 7 -39.12 33.52 -17.49
C ILE A 7 -37.76 33.83 -16.85
N ILE A 8 -37.60 35.01 -16.25
CA ILE A 8 -36.36 35.42 -15.57
C ILE A 8 -36.15 34.59 -14.29
N ALA A 9 -37.22 34.34 -13.53
CA ALA A 9 -37.14 33.49 -12.33
C ALA A 9 -36.77 32.03 -12.66
N ALA A 10 -37.31 31.47 -13.75
CA ALA A 10 -36.96 30.13 -14.21
C ALA A 10 -35.50 30.04 -14.69
N PHE A 11 -35.00 31.08 -15.37
CA PHE A 11 -33.61 31.10 -15.85
C PHE A 11 -32.59 31.23 -14.70
N LEU A 12 -32.89 32.05 -13.68
CA LEU A 12 -32.03 32.18 -12.49
C LEU A 12 -31.99 30.89 -11.65
N LEU A 13 -33.08 30.11 -11.63
CA LEU A 13 -33.12 28.82 -10.93
C LEU A 13 -32.31 27.74 -11.66
N VAL A 14 -32.28 27.75 -13.00
CA VAL A 14 -31.44 26.86 -13.82
C VAL A 14 -29.95 27.22 -13.72
N VAL A 15 -29.60 28.51 -13.62
CA VAL A 15 -28.22 28.95 -13.37
C VAL A 15 -27.76 28.60 -11.95
N ALA A 16 -28.64 28.70 -10.94
CA ALA A 16 -28.34 28.25 -9.58
C ALA A 16 -28.17 26.72 -9.49
N PHE A 17 -28.96 25.94 -10.24
CA PHE A 17 -28.84 24.48 -10.27
C PHE A 17 -27.59 23.99 -11.05
N SER A 18 -27.19 24.72 -12.09
CA SER A 18 -25.96 24.41 -12.84
C SER A 18 -24.70 24.84 -12.08
N ALA A 19 -24.76 25.88 -11.24
CA ALA A 19 -23.65 26.27 -10.36
C ALA A 19 -23.46 25.32 -9.16
N LEU A 20 -24.49 24.57 -8.74
CA LEU A 20 -24.39 23.57 -7.67
C LEU A 20 -23.97 22.17 -8.14
N SER A 21 -23.87 21.93 -9.46
CA SER A 21 -23.55 20.60 -10.01
C SER A 21 -22.10 20.44 -10.48
N VAL A 22 -21.21 21.40 -10.16
CA VAL A 22 -19.78 21.32 -10.50
C VAL A 22 -18.92 21.42 -9.24
N THR A 23 -19.16 20.53 -8.28
CA THR A 23 -18.21 20.26 -7.19
C THR A 23 -18.21 18.78 -6.86
N THR A 24 -17.85 17.98 -7.84
CA THR A 24 -17.20 16.69 -7.64
C THR A 24 -16.18 16.53 -8.76
N GLN A 25 -15.17 17.42 -8.80
CA GLN A 25 -13.91 16.98 -9.38
C GLN A 25 -13.52 15.74 -8.60
N LYS A 26 -13.55 14.59 -9.28
CA LYS A 26 -12.97 13.34 -8.83
C LYS A 26 -11.61 13.66 -8.25
N VAL A 27 -11.52 13.74 -6.92
CA VAL A 27 -10.27 13.47 -6.23
C VAL A 27 -9.92 12.06 -6.69
N GLY A 28 -8.92 11.96 -7.57
CA GLY A 28 -8.47 10.68 -8.09
C GLY A 28 -8.28 9.76 -6.90
N GLN A 29 -9.05 8.68 -6.87
CA GLN A 29 -9.06 7.73 -5.76
C GLN A 29 -7.65 7.15 -5.69
N ALA A 30 -6.87 7.60 -4.70
CA ALA A 30 -5.45 7.25 -4.61
C ALA A 30 -5.34 5.74 -4.35
N ASN A 31 -5.00 5.00 -5.40
CA ASN A 31 -4.47 3.65 -5.31
C ASN A 31 -3.02 3.81 -4.84
N ALA A 32 -2.67 3.19 -3.71
CA ALA A 32 -1.35 3.36 -3.10
C ALA A 32 -0.24 2.74 -3.96
N CYS A 33 -0.59 1.64 -4.61
CA CYS A 33 0.21 0.91 -5.57
C CYS A 33 -0.78 0.51 -6.69
N GLY A 34 -0.63 1.02 -7.92
CA GLY A 34 -1.59 0.80 -9.01
C GLY A 34 -1.68 -0.68 -9.40
N VAL A 35 -2.63 -1.41 -8.84
CA VAL A 35 -2.76 -2.86 -9.03
C VAL A 35 -3.83 -3.17 -10.08
N GLU A 36 -3.44 -3.26 -11.34
CA GLU A 36 -4.35 -3.73 -12.41
C GLU A 36 -4.63 -5.24 -12.31
N SER A 37 -3.74 -6.00 -11.66
CA SER A 37 -4.01 -7.39 -11.27
C SER A 37 -3.24 -7.75 -10.00
N LEU A 38 -3.90 -8.39 -9.03
CA LEU A 38 -3.27 -8.89 -7.82
C LEU A 38 -2.75 -10.32 -8.06
N SER A 39 -1.81 -10.43 -8.99
CA SER A 39 -1.20 -11.69 -9.38
C SER A 39 0.28 -11.71 -8.99
N GLU A 40 0.76 -12.88 -8.56
CA GLU A 40 2.19 -13.11 -8.39
C GLU A 40 2.82 -13.17 -9.78
N VAL A 41 3.66 -12.20 -10.10
CA VAL A 41 4.34 -12.08 -11.39
C VAL A 41 5.82 -11.87 -11.12
N ILE A 42 6.62 -12.83 -11.56
CA ILE A 42 8.08 -12.76 -11.54
C ILE A 42 8.55 -12.57 -12.97
N ASP A 43 9.05 -11.38 -13.29
CA ASP A 43 9.70 -11.07 -14.55
C ASP A 43 11.20 -11.35 -14.44
N SER A 44 11.63 -12.54 -14.91
CA SER A 44 13.04 -12.93 -14.92
C SER A 44 13.90 -12.13 -15.91
N GLY A 45 13.28 -11.41 -16.85
CA GLY A 45 13.95 -10.56 -17.84
C GLY A 45 14.11 -9.10 -17.40
N ALA A 46 13.44 -8.69 -16.31
CA ALA A 46 13.53 -7.33 -15.80
C ALA A 46 14.93 -7.01 -15.27
N LYS A 47 15.64 -6.13 -15.99
CA LYS A 47 16.97 -5.64 -15.58
C LYS A 47 16.94 -4.24 -14.98
N THR A 48 15.93 -3.46 -15.34
CA THR A 48 15.84 -2.05 -15.00
C THR A 48 14.44 -1.70 -14.49
N ALA A 49 14.40 -0.73 -13.59
CA ALA A 49 13.18 -0.17 -13.02
C ALA A 49 13.27 1.37 -13.08
N VAL A 50 12.14 2.05 -12.94
CA VAL A 50 12.07 3.51 -12.87
C VAL A 50 11.55 3.92 -11.50
N TYR A 51 12.25 4.82 -10.81
CA TYR A 51 11.81 5.42 -9.56
C TYR A 51 12.12 6.91 -9.55
N ASN A 52 11.10 7.74 -9.31
CA ASN A 52 11.20 9.21 -9.37
C ASN A 52 11.84 9.71 -10.68
N GLY A 53 11.46 9.09 -11.80
CA GLY A 53 11.99 9.39 -13.13
C GLY A 53 13.44 8.98 -13.37
N LYS A 54 14.07 8.25 -12.44
CA LYS A 54 15.44 7.72 -12.60
C LYS A 54 15.41 6.22 -12.85
N GLU A 55 16.26 5.78 -13.77
CA GLU A 55 16.49 4.36 -14.01
C GLU A 55 17.39 3.77 -12.90
N ILE A 56 17.04 2.58 -12.43
CA ILE A 56 17.76 1.82 -11.40
C ILE A 56 17.85 0.36 -11.82
N SER A 57 18.83 -0.37 -11.29
CA SER A 57 18.97 -1.79 -11.54
C SER A 57 18.01 -2.60 -10.68
N VAL A 58 17.33 -3.58 -11.30
CA VAL A 58 16.54 -4.58 -10.60
C VAL A 58 17.50 -5.65 -10.08
N PRO A 59 17.56 -5.89 -8.76
CA PRO A 59 18.40 -6.95 -8.24
C PRO A 59 17.89 -8.31 -8.73
N THR A 60 18.80 -9.26 -8.94
CA THR A 60 18.41 -10.66 -9.15
C THR A 60 17.79 -11.18 -7.85
N LEU A 61 16.47 -11.19 -7.80
CA LEU A 61 15.73 -11.70 -6.66
C LEU A 61 15.66 -13.21 -6.77
N ALA A 62 16.44 -13.89 -5.94
CA ALA A 62 16.35 -15.33 -5.75
C ALA A 62 15.07 -15.62 -4.96
N PHE A 63 13.93 -15.71 -5.65
CA PHE A 63 12.70 -16.27 -5.10
C PHE A 63 12.81 -17.80 -5.04
N GLU A 64 13.88 -18.30 -4.41
CA GLU A 64 14.00 -19.72 -4.14
C GLU A 64 12.82 -20.10 -3.23
N PRO A 65 12.07 -21.17 -3.55
CA PRO A 65 11.07 -21.67 -2.64
C PRO A 65 11.77 -22.12 -1.36
N ASP A 66 11.74 -21.26 -0.34
CA ASP A 66 12.21 -21.61 0.99
C ASP A 66 11.28 -22.72 1.52
N SER A 67 11.81 -23.96 1.57
CA SER A 67 11.08 -25.15 2.03
C SER A 67 10.85 -25.13 3.55
N ASN A 68 11.41 -24.14 4.25
CA ASN A 68 11.16 -23.90 5.66
C ASN A 68 9.90 -23.06 5.86
N ALA A 69 8.76 -23.55 5.37
CA ALA A 69 7.49 -23.16 5.96
C ALA A 69 7.48 -23.75 7.38
N VAL A 70 8.05 -23.02 8.33
CA VAL A 70 7.96 -23.38 9.74
C VAL A 70 6.48 -23.25 10.11
N LEU A 71 5.75 -24.35 10.00
CA LEU A 71 4.41 -24.54 10.55
C LEU A 71 4.52 -24.60 12.09
N GLY A 72 5.18 -23.60 12.68
CA GLY A 72 5.11 -23.37 14.11
C GLY A 72 3.67 -22.98 14.40
N GLU A 73 2.99 -23.84 15.15
CA GLU A 73 1.71 -23.52 15.75
C GLU A 73 1.96 -22.35 16.71
N ALA A 74 1.69 -21.13 16.25
CA ALA A 74 1.79 -19.94 17.09
C ALA A 74 0.73 -20.07 18.17
N SER A 75 1.15 -20.32 19.42
CA SER A 75 0.23 -20.35 20.55
C SER A 75 -0.32 -18.97 20.90
N ASP A 76 0.42 -17.92 20.50
CA ASP A 76 0.17 -16.54 20.88
C ASP A 76 -0.23 -15.67 19.67
N GLU A 77 -0.99 -14.60 19.92
CA GLU A 77 -1.45 -13.69 18.88
C GLU A 77 -0.28 -12.98 18.19
N ARG A 78 -0.22 -13.07 16.86
CA ARG A 78 0.73 -12.31 16.03
C ARG A 78 0.07 -11.05 15.48
N TRP A 79 0.71 -9.90 15.68
CA TRP A 79 0.25 -8.62 15.13
C TRP A 79 1.40 -7.67 14.81
N ILE A 80 1.11 -6.66 14.00
CA ILE A 80 2.08 -5.67 13.54
C ILE A 80 1.63 -4.28 13.98
N GLU A 81 2.56 -3.49 14.49
CA GLU A 81 2.43 -2.07 14.76
C GLU A 81 3.22 -1.29 13.71
N VAL A 82 2.64 -0.23 13.15
CA VAL A 82 3.34 0.74 12.32
C VAL A 82 3.11 2.12 12.93
N ASP A 83 4.19 2.71 13.42
CA ASP A 83 4.22 4.06 13.96
C ASP A 83 4.71 5.02 12.88
N LEU A 84 3.83 5.94 12.46
CA LEU A 84 4.09 6.91 11.41
C LEU A 84 4.99 8.05 11.89
N SER A 85 4.96 8.44 13.17
CA SER A 85 5.83 9.51 13.68
C SER A 85 7.25 9.02 13.89
N GLU A 86 7.42 7.78 14.33
CA GLU A 86 8.75 7.15 14.50
C GLU A 86 9.29 6.54 13.19
N GLN A 87 8.44 6.36 12.18
CA GLN A 87 8.76 5.63 10.95
C GLN A 87 9.31 4.22 11.26
N LYS A 88 8.61 3.51 12.14
CA LYS A 88 8.97 2.17 12.60
C LYS A 88 7.86 1.17 12.40
N LEU A 89 8.28 -0.08 12.22
CA LEU A 89 7.40 -1.24 12.27
C LEU A 89 7.89 -2.17 13.38
N ARG A 90 6.97 -2.61 14.23
CA ARG A 90 7.20 -3.64 15.25
C ARG A 90 6.29 -4.83 14.99
N ALA A 91 6.84 -6.02 14.99
CA ALA A 91 6.08 -7.25 14.90
C ALA A 91 6.10 -7.93 16.28
N TRP A 92 4.92 -8.31 16.76
CA TRP A 92 4.70 -8.81 18.10
C TRP A 92 4.11 -10.23 18.05
N GLU A 93 4.64 -11.12 18.87
CA GLU A 93 4.09 -12.45 19.15
C GLU A 93 3.73 -12.53 20.63
N GLY A 94 2.43 -12.45 20.94
CA GLY A 94 1.95 -12.24 22.30
C GLY A 94 2.49 -10.93 22.88
N GLY A 95 3.23 -11.04 23.99
CA GLY A 95 3.94 -9.92 24.62
C GLY A 95 5.40 -9.74 24.19
N SER A 96 5.91 -10.57 23.28
CA SER A 96 7.31 -10.56 22.88
C SER A 96 7.51 -9.83 21.54
N LEU A 97 8.53 -9.00 21.47
CA LEU A 97 8.94 -8.34 20.23
C LEU A 97 9.66 -9.34 19.33
N PHE A 98 9.06 -9.69 18.19
CA PHE A 98 9.66 -10.57 17.19
C PHE A 98 10.71 -9.84 16.36
N LEU A 99 10.37 -8.64 15.84
CA LEU A 99 11.31 -7.76 15.16
C LEU A 99 10.88 -6.28 15.28
N GLU A 100 11.86 -5.38 15.20
CA GLU A 100 11.66 -3.94 14.99
C GLU A 100 12.55 -3.50 13.82
N THR A 101 12.01 -2.66 12.93
CA THR A 101 12.77 -2.05 11.83
C THR A 101 12.32 -0.63 11.55
N LEU A 102 13.22 0.19 11.03
CA LEU A 102 12.85 1.42 10.34
C LEU A 102 12.09 1.07 9.05
N VAL A 103 11.11 1.90 8.70
CA VAL A 103 10.32 1.81 7.47
C VAL A 103 10.25 3.16 6.77
N SER A 104 9.76 3.18 5.53
CA SER A 104 9.36 4.42 4.86
C SER A 104 7.89 4.34 4.47
N THR A 105 7.05 5.19 5.07
CA THR A 105 5.61 5.24 4.79
C THR A 105 5.27 6.29 3.72
N GLY A 106 3.98 6.53 3.52
CA GLY A 106 3.44 7.42 2.50
C GLY A 106 3.84 8.88 2.68
N LEU A 107 4.18 9.53 1.57
CA LEU A 107 4.41 10.98 1.52
C LEU A 107 3.16 11.77 1.93
N PRO A 108 3.28 13.03 2.38
CA PRO A 108 2.12 13.80 2.85
C PRO A 108 0.95 13.90 1.87
N TRP A 109 1.21 13.87 0.56
CA TRP A 109 0.20 13.92 -0.50
C TRP A 109 -0.25 12.53 -1.00
N TRP A 110 0.39 11.45 -0.53
CA TRP A 110 -0.04 10.05 -0.67
C TRP A 110 0.13 9.31 0.66
N PRO A 111 -0.62 9.71 1.70
CA PRO A 111 -0.38 9.25 3.06
C PRO A 111 -0.70 7.77 3.22
N THR A 112 0.05 7.10 4.10
CA THR A 112 -0.36 5.79 4.62
C THR A 112 -1.57 5.99 5.52
N SER A 113 -2.64 5.21 5.30
CA SER A 113 -3.86 5.32 6.09
C SER A 113 -3.65 4.72 7.48
N THR A 114 -4.07 5.42 8.53
CA THR A 114 -4.10 4.93 9.91
C THR A 114 -5.32 4.04 10.16
N GLY A 115 -5.27 3.25 11.23
CA GLY A 115 -6.34 2.36 11.66
C GLY A 115 -5.88 0.91 11.83
N GLU A 116 -6.85 0.04 12.07
CA GLU A 116 -6.63 -1.40 12.15
C GLU A 116 -6.96 -2.07 10.80
N PHE A 117 -6.07 -2.96 10.36
CA PHE A 117 -6.13 -3.67 9.09
C PHE A 117 -5.79 -5.14 9.29
N ARG A 118 -6.03 -5.94 8.25
CA ARG A 118 -5.63 -7.34 8.20
C ARG A 118 -4.95 -7.67 6.89
N ILE A 119 -3.88 -8.46 6.96
CA ILE A 119 -3.21 -9.00 5.77
C ILE A 119 -4.17 -9.96 5.08
N TRP A 120 -4.49 -9.67 3.82
CA TRP A 120 -5.46 -10.45 3.07
C TRP A 120 -4.85 -11.24 1.90
N ILE A 121 -3.69 -10.80 1.40
CA ILE A 121 -2.97 -11.50 0.32
C ILE A 121 -1.45 -11.29 0.49
N LYS A 122 -0.70 -12.30 0.07
CA LYS A 122 0.76 -12.33 0.09
C LYS A 122 1.26 -12.73 -1.29
N LEU A 123 2.16 -11.95 -1.88
CA LEU A 123 2.80 -12.23 -3.17
C LEU A 123 4.32 -12.17 -2.99
N ARG A 124 5.05 -13.20 -3.43
CA ARG A 124 6.53 -13.16 -3.36
C ARG A 124 7.08 -12.06 -4.26
N ALA A 125 6.44 -11.82 -5.40
CA ALA A 125 6.79 -10.74 -6.31
C ALA A 125 5.56 -10.24 -7.06
N THR A 126 5.51 -8.93 -7.30
CA THR A 126 4.56 -8.35 -8.26
C THR A 126 5.12 -7.06 -8.85
N LYS A 127 4.61 -6.63 -9.99
CA LYS A 127 4.94 -5.33 -10.58
C LYS A 127 4.11 -4.25 -9.88
N MET A 128 4.73 -3.13 -9.52
CA MET A 128 4.04 -1.93 -9.06
C MET A 128 4.38 -0.74 -9.96
N GLU A 129 3.36 -0.08 -10.49
CA GLU A 129 3.51 1.09 -11.33
C GLU A 129 2.50 2.17 -10.92
N GLY A 130 2.91 3.43 -11.01
CA GLY A 130 2.05 4.54 -10.63
C GLY A 130 2.80 5.86 -10.50
N GLY A 131 2.15 6.81 -9.83
CA GLY A 131 2.63 8.18 -9.74
C GLY A 131 2.59 8.91 -11.09
N SER A 132 3.09 10.13 -11.12
CA SER A 132 3.18 10.93 -12.34
C SER A 132 4.31 11.96 -12.25
N GLY A 133 4.78 12.43 -13.40
CA GLY A 133 5.86 13.42 -13.49
C GLY A 133 7.12 12.96 -12.74
N ARG A 134 7.66 13.83 -11.87
CA ARG A 134 8.87 13.53 -11.09
C ARG A 134 8.70 12.39 -10.06
N TYR A 135 7.47 11.97 -9.77
CA TYR A 135 7.14 10.91 -8.81
C TYR A 135 6.73 9.60 -9.50
N TYR A 136 6.77 9.55 -10.82
CA TYR A 136 6.47 8.33 -11.55
C TYR A 136 7.43 7.20 -11.15
N TYR A 137 6.87 6.01 -11.01
CA TYR A 137 7.61 4.78 -10.75
C TYR A 137 7.04 3.63 -11.58
N ASN A 138 7.94 2.74 -11.99
CA ASN A 138 7.64 1.45 -12.62
C ASN A 138 8.64 0.44 -12.06
N LEU A 139 8.15 -0.39 -11.14
CA LEU A 139 8.94 -1.25 -10.27
C LEU A 139 8.55 -2.70 -10.54
N PRO A 140 9.23 -3.40 -11.46
CA PRO A 140 9.09 -4.84 -11.61
C PRO A 140 9.57 -5.58 -10.36
N ASN A 141 9.00 -6.75 -10.10
CA ASN A 141 9.42 -7.67 -9.04
C ASN A 141 9.55 -7.03 -7.65
N VAL A 142 8.60 -6.19 -7.24
CA VAL A 142 8.55 -5.71 -5.85
C VAL A 142 8.43 -6.92 -4.93
N PRO A 143 9.40 -7.16 -4.02
CA PRO A 143 9.49 -8.41 -3.30
C PRO A 143 8.64 -8.43 -2.03
N TYR A 144 8.19 -9.63 -1.64
CA TYR A 144 7.56 -9.93 -0.35
C TYR A 144 6.39 -9.00 -0.01
N VAL A 145 5.45 -8.88 -0.95
CA VAL A 145 4.30 -8.00 -0.82
C VAL A 145 3.25 -8.64 0.07
N MET A 146 2.83 -7.92 1.09
CA MET A 146 1.77 -8.28 2.03
C MET A 146 0.72 -7.17 1.98
N TYR A 147 -0.30 -7.34 1.14
CA TYR A 147 -1.38 -6.35 1.06
C TYR A 147 -2.31 -6.50 2.25
N PHE A 148 -2.80 -5.35 2.73
CA PHE A 148 -3.72 -5.27 3.86
C PHE A 148 -4.95 -4.45 3.49
N GLU A 149 -6.04 -4.71 4.20
CA GLU A 149 -7.31 -4.03 3.99
C GLU A 149 -8.09 -3.94 5.29
N ASN A 150 -9.12 -3.10 5.30
CA ASN A 150 -10.17 -3.09 6.32
C ASN A 150 -11.51 -2.69 5.70
N GLY A 151 -12.54 -2.51 6.52
CA GLY A 151 -13.88 -2.16 6.05
C GLY A 151 -13.97 -0.82 5.30
N SER A 152 -13.02 0.10 5.51
CA SER A 152 -13.00 1.43 4.88
C SER A 152 -11.98 1.55 3.74
N ILE A 153 -10.92 0.74 3.78
CA ILE A 153 -9.83 0.70 2.81
C ILE A 153 -9.80 -0.71 2.21
N PRO A 154 -10.55 -0.94 1.12
CA PRO A 154 -10.64 -2.25 0.49
C PRO A 154 -9.34 -2.63 -0.23
N GLY A 155 -9.07 -3.93 -0.35
CA GLY A 155 -7.81 -4.45 -0.89
C GLY A 155 -7.45 -3.98 -2.30
N TRP A 156 -8.43 -3.64 -3.16
CA TRP A 156 -8.17 -3.10 -4.49
C TRP A 156 -7.45 -1.74 -4.49
N ARG A 157 -7.40 -1.04 -3.34
CA ARG A 157 -6.58 0.17 -3.19
C ARG A 157 -5.08 -0.10 -3.13
N GLY A 158 -4.68 -1.36 -2.95
CA GLY A 158 -3.28 -1.79 -3.08
C GLY A 158 -2.36 -1.32 -1.96
N PHE A 159 -2.88 -1.00 -0.77
CA PHE A 159 -2.01 -0.72 0.39
C PHE A 159 -1.35 -2.01 0.89
N GLY A 160 -0.04 -1.97 1.12
CA GLY A 160 0.70 -3.14 1.57
C GLY A 160 2.03 -2.80 2.21
N LEU A 161 2.55 -3.78 2.95
CA LEU A 161 3.94 -3.87 3.39
C LEU A 161 4.72 -4.57 2.27
N HIS A 162 5.93 -4.12 1.93
CA HIS A 162 6.76 -4.84 0.95
C HIS A 162 8.25 -4.49 1.09
N GLY A 163 9.10 -5.34 0.53
CA GLY A 163 10.53 -5.05 0.40
C GLY A 163 10.79 -3.96 -0.62
N THR A 164 11.87 -3.20 -0.42
CA THR A 164 12.23 -2.07 -1.26
C THR A 164 13.69 -2.17 -1.70
N TYR A 165 13.89 -2.20 -3.02
CA TYR A 165 15.23 -2.25 -3.64
C TYR A 165 15.66 -0.90 -4.25
N TRP A 166 14.74 0.05 -4.41
CA TRP A 166 14.97 1.31 -5.12
C TRP A 166 15.43 2.47 -4.25
N HIS A 167 15.36 2.33 -2.92
CA HIS A 167 15.95 3.25 -1.95
C HIS A 167 16.25 2.52 -0.65
N ASN A 168 17.06 3.16 0.20
CA ASN A 168 17.43 2.69 1.53
C ASN A 168 17.17 3.76 2.62
N ASN A 169 16.28 4.73 2.35
CA ASN A 169 16.04 5.89 3.21
C ASN A 169 14.98 5.61 4.30
N PHE A 170 15.06 4.44 4.92
CA PHE A 170 14.17 4.04 6.02
C PHE A 170 14.30 5.00 7.20
N GLY A 171 13.20 5.24 7.91
CA GLY A 171 13.07 6.29 8.92
C GLY A 171 12.53 7.61 8.37
N THR A 172 12.19 7.67 7.08
CA THR A 172 11.57 8.86 6.44
C THR A 172 10.47 8.45 5.46
N PRO A 173 9.38 9.23 5.32
CA PRO A 173 8.34 8.93 4.33
C PRO A 173 8.84 9.04 2.88
N ARG A 174 8.56 8.03 2.04
CA ARG A 174 9.06 7.93 0.66
C ARG A 174 8.09 7.30 -0.34
N SER A 175 7.02 6.68 0.14
CA SER A 175 6.14 5.86 -0.69
C SER A 175 4.90 6.63 -1.14
N HIS A 176 4.07 5.96 -1.95
CA HIS A 176 2.74 6.44 -2.35
C HIS A 176 1.62 5.86 -1.47
N GLY A 177 1.94 5.46 -0.24
CA GLY A 177 0.98 4.96 0.76
C GLY A 177 1.32 3.58 1.30
N CYS A 178 2.01 2.75 0.50
CA CYS A 178 2.54 1.44 0.91
C CYS A 178 3.66 1.62 1.99
N VAL A 179 3.90 0.63 2.86
CA VAL A 179 4.97 0.68 3.87
C VAL A 179 6.19 -0.03 3.30
N ASN A 180 7.29 0.69 3.14
CA ASN A 180 8.54 0.18 2.54
C ASN A 180 9.44 -0.37 3.65
N LEU A 181 9.90 -1.61 3.50
CA LEU A 181 10.80 -2.29 4.43
C LEU A 181 12.15 -2.59 3.77
N PRO A 182 13.24 -2.70 4.56
CA PRO A 182 14.45 -3.38 4.10
C PRO A 182 14.09 -4.77 3.57
N THR A 183 14.51 -5.09 2.35
CA THR A 183 14.09 -6.34 1.66
C THR A 183 14.35 -7.62 2.48
N PRO A 184 15.49 -7.77 3.20
CA PRO A 184 15.68 -8.93 4.09
C PRO A 184 14.64 -9.01 5.21
N ILE A 185 14.30 -7.89 5.85
CA ILE A 185 13.29 -7.84 6.90
C ILE A 185 11.89 -8.12 6.33
N ALA A 186 11.59 -7.64 5.12
CA ALA A 186 10.35 -7.98 4.42
C ALA A 186 10.23 -9.49 4.18
N LYS A 187 11.33 -10.18 3.87
CA LYS A 187 11.35 -11.65 3.74
C LYS A 187 10.96 -12.33 5.05
N GLU A 188 11.63 -11.98 6.14
CA GLU A 188 11.37 -12.56 7.47
C GLU A 188 9.91 -12.34 7.89
N LEU A 189 9.43 -11.10 7.78
CA LEU A 189 8.05 -10.74 8.09
C LEU A 189 7.07 -11.51 7.20
N PHE A 190 7.34 -11.62 5.90
CA PHE A 190 6.49 -12.34 4.95
C PHE A 190 6.29 -13.79 5.36
N TYR A 191 7.32 -14.52 5.80
CA TYR A 191 7.13 -15.91 6.23
C TYR A 191 6.50 -16.03 7.62
N TRP A 192 6.65 -15.03 8.47
CA TRP A 192 6.07 -14.99 9.81
C TRP A 192 4.56 -14.69 9.83
N VAL A 193 4.08 -13.82 8.93
CA VAL A 193 2.67 -13.39 8.89
C VAL A 193 1.74 -14.41 8.20
N GLN A 194 0.46 -14.34 8.58
CA GLN A 194 -0.63 -15.10 7.98
C GLN A 194 -1.53 -14.18 7.14
N ALA A 195 -1.92 -14.64 5.95
CA ALA A 195 -2.95 -13.96 5.15
C ALA A 195 -4.35 -14.50 5.48
N LYS A 196 -5.39 -13.73 5.16
CA LYS A 196 -6.78 -14.23 5.12
C LYS A 196 -6.87 -15.51 4.29
N GLY A 197 -7.70 -16.44 4.75
CA GLY A 197 -7.94 -17.73 4.10
C GLY A 197 -9.00 -18.52 4.87
N GLU A 198 -9.23 -19.77 4.49
CA GLU A 198 -10.20 -20.63 5.18
C GLU A 198 -9.88 -20.71 6.68
N GLY A 199 -10.82 -20.24 7.51
CA GLY A 199 -10.70 -20.21 8.97
C GLY A 199 -9.69 -19.21 9.53
N LYS A 200 -9.13 -18.30 8.72
CA LYS A 200 -8.05 -17.37 9.13
C LYS A 200 -8.41 -15.94 8.76
N GLU A 201 -8.43 -15.06 9.76
CA GLU A 201 -8.71 -13.62 9.55
C GLU A 201 -7.51 -12.84 8.98
N GLY A 202 -6.33 -13.46 8.94
CA GLY A 202 -5.07 -12.79 8.59
C GLY A 202 -4.48 -12.00 9.75
N THR A 203 -3.17 -11.83 9.73
CA THR A 203 -2.40 -11.08 10.74
C THR A 203 -2.90 -9.63 10.82
N ARG A 204 -3.17 -9.19 12.05
CA ARG A 204 -3.63 -7.83 12.37
C ARG A 204 -2.49 -6.83 12.21
N ILE A 205 -2.80 -5.66 11.68
CA ILE A 205 -1.89 -4.53 11.55
C ILE A 205 -2.57 -3.31 12.18
N VAL A 206 -1.89 -2.63 13.09
CA VAL A 206 -2.31 -1.35 13.66
C VAL A 206 -1.37 -0.27 13.14
N ILE A 207 -1.92 0.73 12.47
CA ILE A 207 -1.17 1.87 11.94
C ILE A 207 -1.63 3.13 12.66
N HIS A 208 -0.71 3.85 13.29
CA HIS A 208 -1.00 5.08 14.04
C HIS A 208 0.13 6.10 13.91
N ASP A 209 -0.15 7.33 14.36
CA ASP A 209 0.85 8.39 14.49
C ASP A 209 1.63 8.27 15.80
#